data_AF-A0A838AKE3-F1
#
_entry.id   AF-A0A838AKE3-F1
#
_cell.length_a   1.000
_cell.length_b   1.000
_cell.length_c   1.000
_cell.angle_alpha   90.00
_cell.angle_beta   90.00
_cell.angle_gamma   90.00
#
_symmetry.space_group_name_H-M   'P 1'
#
loop_
_entity.id
_entity.type
_entity.pdbx_description
1 polymer ?
#
loop_
_entity_poly.entity_id
_entity_poly.type
_entity_poly.pdbx_seq_one_letter_code
_entity_poly.pdbx_strand_id
1 'polypeptide(L)'
;MKYLTPLKIEIKKLDIKESYFFGDVEFEGNEYKINIQGEWKEKLLKLPFKLGNEKKVLVRLTGPNDIVVEDYLMYRGISEWVEIDSKYILHFVADHQDKFDTLEIYHEDNLDSTN
;
A
#
# COMPACT_ATOMS: atom_id res chain seq x y z
N MET A 1 14.89 -20.10 4.93
CA MET A 1 14.25 -18.76 4.87
C MET A 1 12.81 -19.00 4.48
N LYS A 2 11.84 -18.81 5.40
CA LYS A 2 10.43 -18.79 5.01
C LYS A 2 10.25 -17.54 4.16
N TYR A 3 9.85 -17.70 2.90
CA TYR A 3 9.55 -16.57 2.03
C TYR A 3 8.27 -15.93 2.58
N LEU A 4 8.39 -14.69 3.08
CA LEU A 4 7.23 -13.87 3.39
C LEU A 4 6.53 -13.61 2.06
N THR A 5 5.35 -14.21 1.85
CA THR A 5 4.56 -13.90 0.66
C THR A 5 3.83 -12.59 0.97
N PRO A 6 4.07 -11.51 0.22
CA PRO A 6 3.38 -10.25 0.50
C PRO A 6 1.90 -10.41 0.19
N LEU A 7 1.07 -9.66 0.92
CA LEU A 7 -0.28 -9.40 0.49
C LEU A 7 -0.22 -8.49 -0.75
N LYS A 8 -0.88 -8.89 -1.83
CA LYS A 8 -0.88 -8.16 -3.11
C LYS A 8 -2.24 -7.58 -3.40
N ILE A 9 -2.29 -6.28 -3.64
CA ILE A 9 -3.46 -5.51 -4.02
C ILE A 9 -3.20 -4.98 -5.43
N GLU A 10 -4.13 -5.23 -6.36
CA GLU A 10 -4.01 -4.74 -7.73
C GLU A 10 -4.43 -3.27 -7.80
N ILE A 11 -3.65 -2.43 -8.46
CA ILE A 11 -3.99 -1.03 -8.72
C ILE A 11 -4.66 -0.95 -10.08
N LYS A 12 -5.97 -0.67 -10.09
CA LYS A 12 -6.76 -0.52 -11.33
C LYS A 12 -6.62 0.88 -11.91
N LYS A 13 -6.52 1.88 -11.02
CA LYS A 13 -6.42 3.28 -11.39
C LYS A 13 -5.78 4.08 -10.27
N LEU A 14 -4.96 5.07 -10.61
CA LEU A 14 -4.36 5.98 -9.64
C LEU A 14 -4.20 7.38 -10.26
N ASP A 15 -5.17 8.25 -10.02
CA ASP A 15 -5.17 9.61 -10.57
C ASP A 15 -4.52 10.59 -9.60
N ILE A 16 -3.72 11.52 -10.12
CA ILE A 16 -3.29 12.69 -9.35
C ILE A 16 -4.46 13.64 -9.10
N LYS A 17 -4.58 14.10 -7.86
CA LYS A 17 -5.33 15.28 -7.40
C LYS A 17 -4.31 16.31 -6.90
N GLU A 18 -4.74 17.55 -6.72
CA GLU A 18 -3.87 18.71 -6.41
C GLU A 18 -2.58 18.39 -5.63
N SER A 19 -2.68 17.71 -4.49
CA SER A 19 -1.54 17.31 -3.65
C SER A 19 -1.52 15.83 -3.21
N TYR A 20 -2.39 14.98 -3.74
CA TYR A 20 -2.52 13.58 -3.35
C TYR A 20 -2.95 12.70 -4.53
N PHE A 21 -2.81 11.38 -4.42
CA PHE A 21 -3.35 10.44 -5.40
C PHE A 21 -4.60 9.76 -4.88
N PHE A 22 -5.56 9.57 -5.78
CA PHE A 22 -6.79 8.85 -5.48
C PHE A 22 -7.14 7.88 -6.61
N GLY A 23 -7.65 6.72 -6.26
CA GLY A 23 -7.83 5.68 -7.25
C GLY A 23 -8.66 4.50 -6.78
N ASP A 24 -8.56 3.44 -7.58
CA ASP A 24 -9.28 2.19 -7.43
C ASP A 24 -8.29 1.05 -7.36
N VAL A 25 -8.51 0.16 -6.41
CA VAL A 25 -7.71 -1.04 -6.19
C VAL A 25 -8.63 -2.26 -6.05
N GLU A 26 -8.12 -3.44 -6.41
CA GLU A 26 -8.82 -4.71 -6.23
C GLU A 26 -8.03 -5.62 -5.28
N PHE A 27 -8.72 -6.22 -4.33
CA PHE A 27 -8.17 -7.24 -3.45
C PHE A 27 -9.20 -8.36 -3.21
N GLU A 28 -8.80 -9.61 -3.45
CA GLU A 28 -9.66 -10.79 -3.32
C GLU A 28 -11.02 -10.68 -4.06
N GLY A 29 -11.03 -10.05 -5.25
CA GLY A 29 -12.23 -9.84 -6.05
C GLY A 29 -13.15 -8.72 -5.54
N ASN A 30 -12.72 -7.96 -4.52
CA ASN A 30 -13.43 -6.78 -4.02
C ASN A 30 -12.72 -5.51 -4.45
N GLU A 31 -13.48 -4.51 -4.89
CA GLU A 31 -12.95 -3.18 -5.23
C GLU A 31 -12.97 -2.25 -4.02
N TYR A 32 -11.88 -1.52 -3.82
CA TYR A 32 -11.74 -0.50 -2.80
C TYR A 32 -11.14 0.77 -3.40
N LYS A 33 -11.26 1.88 -2.67
CA LYS A 33 -10.52 3.11 -2.99
C LYS A 33 -9.12 3.07 -2.41
N ILE A 34 -8.19 3.74 -3.07
CA ILE A 34 -6.86 4.04 -2.55
C ILE A 34 -6.65 5.55 -2.46
N ASN A 35 -6.05 6.01 -1.37
CA ASN A 35 -5.58 7.37 -1.17
C ASN A 35 -4.10 7.36 -0.79
N ILE A 36 -3.26 8.07 -1.53
CA ILE A 36 -1.84 8.25 -1.24
C ILE A 36 -1.56 9.73 -1.03
N GLN A 37 -1.09 10.08 0.16
CA GLN A 37 -0.76 11.45 0.55
C GLN A 37 0.53 11.48 1.38
N GLY A 38 0.92 12.64 1.88
CA GLY A 38 2.14 12.82 2.68
C GLY A 38 2.03 13.94 3.70
N GLU A 39 0.81 14.23 4.18
CA GLU A 39 0.55 15.42 5.02
C GLU A 39 0.72 15.12 6.51
N TRP A 40 0.68 13.86 6.93
CA TRP A 40 0.74 13.53 8.35
C TRP A 40 2.16 13.49 8.88
N LYS A 41 2.29 13.82 10.18
CA LYS A 41 3.56 13.77 10.90
C LYS A 41 4.08 12.34 11.03
N GLU A 42 3.17 11.37 11.09
CA GLU A 42 3.49 9.95 11.14
C GLU A 42 3.16 9.29 9.80
N LYS A 43 4.10 8.50 9.29
CA LYS A 43 3.91 7.66 8.12
C LYS A 43 3.03 6.47 8.49
N LEU A 44 1.91 6.27 7.80
CA LEU A 44 0.96 5.23 8.18
C LEU A 44 0.27 4.54 7.02
N LEU A 45 -0.24 3.35 7.34
CA LEU A 45 -1.09 2.53 6.50
C LEU A 45 -2.41 2.23 7.24
N LYS A 46 -3.54 2.40 6.56
CA LYS A 46 -4.81 1.78 6.96
C LYS A 46 -5.40 1.00 5.78
N LEU A 47 -6.17 -0.03 6.08
CA LEU A 47 -6.67 -0.98 5.09
C LEU A 47 -8.17 -1.23 5.27
N PRO A 48 -8.89 -1.65 4.21
CA PRO A 48 -10.28 -2.08 4.30
C PRO A 48 -10.51 -3.41 5.00
N PHE A 49 -9.44 -4.05 5.48
CA PHE A 49 -9.46 -5.32 6.18
C PHE A 49 -8.38 -5.33 7.26
N LYS A 50 -8.46 -6.30 8.15
CA LYS A 50 -7.49 -6.45 9.24
C LYS A 50 -6.26 -7.21 8.75
N LEU A 51 -5.08 -6.62 8.89
CA LEU A 51 -3.79 -7.28 8.58
C LEU A 51 -3.31 -8.22 9.71
N GLY A 52 -3.60 -7.86 10.97
CA GLY A 52 -3.10 -8.56 12.16
C GLY A 52 -2.93 -7.58 13.33
N ASN A 53 -1.95 -7.83 14.20
CA ASN A 53 -1.57 -6.94 15.32
C ASN A 53 -0.28 -6.14 15.03
N GLU A 54 0.13 -6.05 13.78
CA GLU A 54 1.39 -5.44 13.38
C GLU A 54 1.41 -3.94 13.68
N LYS A 55 2.57 -3.47 14.12
CA LYS A 55 2.78 -2.04 14.36
C LYS A 55 3.43 -1.35 13.17
N LYS A 56 4.25 -2.08 12.41
CA LYS A 56 5.07 -1.54 11.33
C LYS A 56 5.14 -2.57 10.20
N VAL A 57 4.91 -2.11 8.98
CA VAL A 57 4.92 -2.94 7.77
C VAL A 57 5.77 -2.28 6.70
N LEU A 58 6.28 -3.07 5.76
CA LEU A 58 6.90 -2.55 4.54
C LEU A 58 5.83 -2.50 3.46
N VAL A 59 5.57 -1.30 2.94
CA VAL A 59 4.67 -1.07 1.82
C VAL A 59 5.52 -0.83 0.59
N ARG A 60 5.21 -1.54 -0.50
CA ARG A 60 5.89 -1.41 -1.79
C ARG A 60 4.87 -1.20 -2.89
N LEU A 61 5.09 -0.23 -3.77
CA LEU A 61 4.38 -0.13 -5.04
C LEU A 61 5.33 -0.55 -6.16
N THR A 62 4.82 -1.36 -7.08
CA THR A 62 5.57 -1.82 -8.26
C THR A 62 4.81 -1.51 -9.55
N GLY A 63 5.56 -1.47 -10.64
CA GLY A 63 5.06 -1.25 -11.99
C GLY A 63 5.97 -1.84 -13.05
N PRO A 64 5.62 -1.73 -14.35
CA PRO A 64 6.45 -2.19 -15.45
C PRO A 64 7.82 -1.50 -15.49
N ASN A 65 8.80 -2.13 -16.14
CA ASN A 65 10.18 -1.61 -16.30
C ASN A 65 10.93 -1.36 -14.99
N ASP A 66 10.81 -2.29 -14.03
CA ASP A 66 11.52 -2.26 -12.74
C ASP A 66 11.23 -1.02 -11.88
N ILE A 67 10.08 -0.36 -12.09
CA ILE A 67 9.65 0.76 -11.25
C ILE A 67 9.18 0.23 -9.91
N VAL A 68 9.89 0.63 -8.85
CA VAL A 68 9.62 0.20 -7.48
C VAL A 68 9.84 1.37 -6.53
N VAL A 69 8.90 1.56 -5.61
CA VAL A 69 9.11 2.39 -4.42
C VAL A 69 8.62 1.64 -3.19
N GLU A 70 9.36 1.75 -2.09
CA GLU A 70 8.98 1.15 -0.82
C GLU A 70 9.28 2.06 0.36
N ASP A 71 8.45 1.96 1.40
CA ASP A 71 8.64 2.69 2.65
C ASP A 71 8.05 1.89 3.82
N TYR A 72 8.61 2.10 5.00
CA TYR A 72 8.07 1.51 6.22
C TYR A 72 6.99 2.41 6.81
N LEU A 73 5.79 1.85 6.95
CA LEU A 73 4.62 2.58 7.46
C LEU A 73 4.12 1.94 8.76
N MET A 74 3.54 2.74 9.64
CA MET A 74 2.86 2.26 10.83
C MET A 74 1.46 1.78 10.45
N TYR A 75 1.11 0.51 10.71
CA TYR A 75 -0.26 0.05 10.50
C TYR A 75 -1.17 0.61 11.59
N ARG A 76 -2.22 1.32 11.20
CA ARG A 76 -3.14 2.04 12.10
C ARG A 76 -4.57 1.50 12.07
N GLY A 77 -4.75 0.29 11.55
CA GLY A 77 -6.02 -0.43 11.61
C GLY A 77 -6.87 -0.29 10.36
N ILE A 78 -8.18 -0.45 10.57
CA ILE A 78 -9.17 -0.56 9.49
C ILE A 78 -9.67 0.84 9.10
N SER A 79 -9.85 1.06 7.81
CA SER A 79 -10.48 2.22 7.18
C SER A 79 -11.40 1.76 6.04
N GLU A 80 -12.22 2.62 5.47
CA GLU A 80 -12.99 2.28 4.27
C GLU A 80 -12.08 2.08 3.05
N TRP A 81 -10.97 2.80 3.01
CA TRP A 81 -10.05 2.87 1.87
C TRP A 81 -8.70 2.24 2.23
N VAL A 82 -7.88 1.97 1.23
CA VAL A 82 -6.44 1.83 1.41
C VAL A 82 -5.87 3.24 1.59
N GLU A 83 -5.43 3.58 2.80
CA GLU A 83 -4.84 4.89 3.11
C GLU A 83 -3.32 4.74 3.28
N ILE A 84 -2.54 5.41 2.43
CA ILE A 84 -1.08 5.49 2.52
C ILE A 84 -0.70 6.94 2.81
N ASP A 85 -0.04 7.17 3.94
CA ASP A 85 0.62 8.46 4.22
C ASP A 85 2.13 8.26 4.24
N SER A 86 2.78 8.70 3.16
CA SER A 86 4.23 8.81 3.06
C SER A 86 4.59 9.82 1.99
N LYS A 87 5.29 10.89 2.41
CA LYS A 87 5.89 11.87 1.47
C LYS A 87 6.79 11.21 0.44
N TYR A 88 7.55 10.18 0.83
CA TYR A 88 8.48 9.53 -0.07
C TYR A 88 7.74 8.76 -1.17
N ILE A 89 6.74 7.96 -0.80
CA ILE A 89 5.89 7.26 -1.77
C ILE A 89 5.14 8.29 -2.63
N LEU A 90 4.51 9.31 -2.03
CA LEU A 90 3.77 10.34 -2.76
C LEU A 90 4.63 11.01 -3.84
N HIS A 91 5.83 11.49 -3.49
CA HIS A 91 6.71 12.17 -4.46
C HIS A 91 7.18 11.22 -5.55
N PHE A 92 7.54 9.98 -5.20
CA PHE A 92 7.98 9.02 -6.20
C PHE A 92 6.85 8.63 -7.17
N VAL A 93 5.62 8.44 -6.65
CA VAL A 93 4.44 8.19 -7.47
C VAL A 93 4.16 9.37 -8.41
N ALA A 94 4.36 10.60 -7.93
CA ALA A 94 4.21 11.81 -8.75
C ALA A 94 5.22 11.90 -9.91
N ASP A 95 6.44 11.40 -9.73
CA ASP A 95 7.47 11.35 -10.79
C ASP A 95 7.22 10.21 -11.81
N HIS A 96 6.40 9.22 -11.44
CA HIS A 96 6.16 8.00 -12.21
C HIS A 96 4.65 7.72 -12.42
N GLN A 97 3.87 8.78 -12.69
CA GLN A 97 2.41 8.71 -12.85
C GLN A 97 1.97 7.62 -13.84
N ASP A 98 0.85 6.96 -13.52
CA ASP A 98 0.22 5.90 -14.31
C ASP A 98 1.08 4.65 -14.56
N LYS A 99 2.19 4.47 -13.83
CA LYS A 99 3.07 3.32 -14.02
C LYS A 99 2.93 2.23 -12.96
N PHE A 100 2.19 2.45 -11.88
CA PHE A 100 2.04 1.45 -10.80
C PHE A 100 0.82 0.57 -11.03
N ASP A 101 1.01 -0.74 -10.94
CA ASP A 101 -0.02 -1.76 -11.14
C ASP A 101 -0.26 -2.62 -9.90
N THR A 102 0.67 -2.62 -8.94
CA THR A 102 0.60 -3.50 -7.77
C THR A 102 1.05 -2.77 -6.51
N LEU A 103 0.28 -2.96 -5.43
CA LEU A 103 0.63 -2.61 -4.06
C LEU A 103 0.90 -3.90 -3.27
N GLU A 104 2.10 -4.02 -2.72
CA GLU A 104 2.54 -5.14 -1.90
C GLU A 104 2.70 -4.71 -0.44
N ILE A 105 2.19 -5.52 0.49
CA ILE A 105 2.31 -5.30 1.93
C ILE A 105 3.03 -6.49 2.56
N TYR A 106 4.21 -6.25 3.09
CA TYR A 106 5.00 -7.22 3.82
C TYR A 106 4.80 -7.01 5.32
N HIS A 107 4.23 -8.02 5.98
CA HIS A 107 3.89 -8.02 7.40
C HIS A 107 4.38 -9.32 8.07
N GLU A 108 4.47 -9.30 9.41
CA GLU A 108 5.09 -10.38 10.18
C GLU A 108 4.23 -11.66 10.25
N ASP A 109 2.90 -11.56 10.11
CA ASP A 109 1.94 -12.69 10.25
C ASP A 109 1.90 -13.67 9.04
N ASN A 110 3.01 -13.83 8.30
CA ASN A 110 3.26 -15.01 7.45
C ASN A 110 3.79 -16.23 8.26
N LEU A 111 3.56 -16.20 9.58
CA LEU A 111 3.88 -17.25 10.53
C LEU A 111 2.58 -17.58 11.26
N ASP A 112 1.96 -18.71 10.89
CA ASP A 112 1.00 -19.52 11.67
C ASP A 112 -0.19 -20.07 10.87
N SER A 113 0.04 -20.50 9.63
CA SER A 113 -0.76 -21.56 9.00
C SER A 113 0.02 -22.88 9.00
N THR A 114 0.20 -23.43 10.19
CA THR A 114 0.44 -24.87 10.37
C THR A 114 -0.30 -25.30 11.63
N ASN A 115 -1.59 -25.61 11.46
CA ASN A 115 -2.27 -26.56 12.32
C ASN A 115 -1.90 -27.97 11.86
#